data_AF-A0A520IF86-F1
#
_entry.id   AF-A0A520IF86-F1
#
_cell.length_a   1.000
_cell.length_b   1.000
_cell.length_c   1.000
_cell.angle_alpha   90.00
_cell.angle_beta   90.00
_cell.angle_gamma   90.00
#
_symmetry.space_group_name_H-M   'P 1'
#
loop_
_entity.id
_entity.type
_entity.pdbx_description
1 polymer ?
#
loop_
_entity_poly.entity_id
_entity_poly.type
_entity_poly.pdbx_seq_one_letter_code
_entity_poly.pdbx_strand_id
1 'polypeptide(L)'
;MKAANDARDPERTCILTRAKGTRDSLIRLALGPDGAVAPDVRARAPGRGAWIGVDRATLQVALDKGKLRGALQRAFKTSVTVPPDLPDQIERALARTTLDRLGLEARAGTLLTGSEKIIDAARKGTVSLLLHARDAAEDGNRRLDQALRIGLD
;
A
#
# COMPACT_ATOMS: atom_id res chain seq x y z
N MET A 1 -12.43 -5.11 9.38
CA MET A 1 -11.20 -5.42 10.16
C MET A 1 -10.60 -4.11 10.66
N LYS A 2 -10.86 -3.76 11.94
CA LYS A 2 -10.26 -2.57 12.57
C LYS A 2 -8.80 -2.91 12.82
N ALA A 3 -7.86 -2.18 12.22
CA ALA A 3 -6.45 -2.37 12.50
C ALA A 3 -6.25 -2.21 14.02
N ALA A 4 -5.81 -3.29 14.67
CA ALA A 4 -5.44 -3.23 16.07
C ALA A 4 -4.29 -2.23 16.16
N ASN A 5 -4.56 -1.08 16.79
CA ASN A 5 -3.53 -0.13 17.18
C ASN A 5 -2.76 -0.75 18.35
N ASP A 6 -1.84 -1.67 18.05
CA ASP A 6 -0.87 -2.12 19.03
C ASP A 6 0.02 -0.94 19.38
N ALA A 7 -0.02 -0.52 20.65
CA ALA A 7 0.70 0.62 21.19
C ALA A 7 2.25 0.50 21.16
N ARG A 8 2.80 -0.39 20.32
CA ARG A 8 4.22 -0.69 20.19
C ARG A 8 4.82 -0.29 18.84
N ASP A 9 4.01 -0.06 17.80
CA ASP A 9 4.56 0.34 16.51
C ASP A 9 4.87 1.84 16.51
N PRO A 10 6.15 2.24 16.29
CA PRO A 10 6.50 3.63 16.43
C PRO A 10 5.87 4.46 15.31
N GLU A 11 5.21 5.55 15.73
CA GLU A 11 4.50 6.46 14.84
C GLU A 11 5.44 7.07 13.78
N ARG A 12 4.89 7.32 12.60
CA ARG A 12 5.58 7.91 11.46
C ARG A 12 4.90 9.21 11.06
N THR A 13 5.66 10.11 10.47
CA THR A 13 5.16 11.43 10.05
C THR A 13 5.44 11.64 8.58
N CYS A 14 4.39 11.96 7.83
CA CYS A 14 4.49 12.32 6.42
C CYS A 14 5.34 13.59 6.26
N ILE A 15 6.38 13.53 5.43
CA ILE A 15 7.31 14.66 5.20
C ILE A 15 6.67 15.82 4.42
N LEU A 16 5.53 15.57 3.75
CA LEU A 16 4.83 16.56 2.93
C LEU A 16 3.69 17.27 3.68
N THR A 17 2.91 16.53 4.47
CA THR A 17 1.69 17.01 5.14
C THR A 17 1.83 17.12 6.65
N ARG A 18 2.86 16.51 7.24
CA ARG A 18 3.02 16.32 8.69
C ARG A 18 1.93 15.47 9.36
N ALA A 19 1.03 14.88 8.57
CA ALA A 19 0.09 13.89 9.07
C ALA A 19 0.86 12.70 9.67
N LYS A 20 0.38 12.23 10.81
CA LYS A 20 0.96 11.07 11.48
C LYS A 20 0.22 9.79 11.10
N GLY A 21 0.91 8.66 11.16
CA GLY A 21 0.34 7.36 10.82
C GLY A 21 1.21 6.20 11.29
N THR A 22 0.69 4.98 11.15
CA THR A 22 1.44 3.77 11.39
C THR A 22 2.42 3.53 10.24
N ARG A 23 3.34 2.57 10.43
CA ARG A 23 4.24 2.13 9.35
C ARG A 23 3.48 1.71 8.10
N ASP A 24 2.39 0.98 8.28
CA ASP A 24 1.64 0.35 7.20
C ASP A 24 0.64 1.31 6.53
N SER A 25 0.36 2.47 7.14
CA SER A 25 -0.49 3.52 6.56
C SER A 25 0.28 4.55 5.73
N LEU A 26 1.62 4.44 5.67
CA LEU A 26 2.49 5.36 4.93
C LEU A 26 3.45 4.57 4.03
N ILE A 27 3.95 5.22 2.98
CA ILE A 27 4.95 4.65 2.08
C ILE A 27 6.32 5.18 2.49
N ARG A 28 7.28 4.28 2.70
CA ARG A 28 8.68 4.65 2.92
C ARG A 28 9.37 4.90 1.59
N LEU A 29 10.15 5.97 1.55
CA LEU A 29 11.13 6.28 0.53
C LEU A 29 12.52 6.07 1.12
N ALA A 30 13.37 5.34 0.40
CA ALA A 30 14.75 5.07 0.78
C ALA A 30 15.72 5.85 -0.12
N LEU A 31 16.89 6.17 0.42
CA LEU A 31 17.99 6.77 -0.33
C LEU A 31 18.98 5.68 -0.73
N GLY A 32 19.20 5.52 -2.04
CA GLY A 32 20.20 4.62 -2.60
C GLY A 32 21.64 5.12 -2.38
N PRO A 33 22.64 4.25 -2.56
CA PRO A 33 24.06 4.61 -2.43
C PRO A 33 24.52 5.62 -3.48
N ASP A 34 23.80 5.72 -4.60
CA ASP A 34 23.98 6.69 -5.69
C ASP A 34 23.26 8.03 -5.44
N GLY A 35 22.60 8.19 -4.29
CA GLY A 35 21.81 9.37 -3.95
C GLY A 35 20.43 9.42 -4.62
N ALA A 36 20.02 8.37 -5.34
CA ALA A 36 18.69 8.28 -5.93
C ALA A 36 17.65 7.84 -4.89
N VAL A 37 16.48 8.48 -4.92
CA VAL A 37 15.35 8.12 -4.05
C VAL A 37 14.52 7.03 -4.73
N ALA A 38 14.21 5.96 -3.98
CA ALA A 38 13.43 4.83 -4.46
C ALA A 38 12.29 4.47 -3.47
N PRO A 39 11.19 3.86 -3.93
CA PRO A 39 10.17 3.33 -3.06
C PRO A 39 10.68 2.11 -2.28
N ASP A 40 10.43 2.09 -0.97
CA ASP A 40 10.68 0.93 -0.09
C ASP A 40 9.36 0.53 0.59
N VAL A 41 8.43 0.02 -0.20
CA VAL A 41 7.06 -0.29 0.23
C VAL A 41 6.98 -1.37 1.31
N ARG A 42 8.03 -2.20 1.47
CA ARG A 42 8.14 -3.21 2.54
C ARG A 42 8.93 -2.71 3.75
N ALA A 43 9.47 -1.49 3.70
CA ALA A 43 10.30 -0.88 4.73
C ALA A 43 11.51 -1.73 5.15
N ARG A 44 12.20 -2.36 4.19
CA ARG A 44 13.35 -3.27 4.44
C ARG A 44 14.70 -2.73 4.01
N ALA A 45 14.74 -1.64 3.21
CA ALA A 45 15.99 -1.08 2.75
C ALA A 45 16.78 -0.45 3.92
N PRO A 46 18.11 -0.66 3.98
CA PRO A 46 18.94 -0.10 5.05
C PRO A 46 19.00 1.44 5.00
N GLY A 47 19.52 2.06 6.06
CA GLY A 47 19.79 3.49 6.10
C GLY A 47 18.58 4.37 6.45
N ARG A 48 18.71 5.68 6.21
CA ARG A 48 17.66 6.66 6.51
C ARG A 48 16.47 6.47 5.56
N GLY A 49 15.26 6.55 6.11
CA GLY A 49 14.01 6.52 5.35
C GLY A 49 13.18 7.77 5.59
N ALA A 50 12.43 8.19 4.58
CA ALA A 50 11.44 9.26 4.67
C ALA A 50 10.04 8.69 4.39
N TRP A 51 8.99 9.25 4.99
CA TRP A 51 7.64 8.70 4.89
C TRP A 51 6.70 9.65 4.17
N ILE A 52 5.86 9.13 3.28
CA ILE A 52 4.80 9.88 2.60
C ILE A 52 3.45 9.19 2.81
N GLY A 53 2.41 9.99 3.03
CA GLY A 53 1.03 9.54 3.21
C GLY A 53 0.08 10.40 2.39
N VAL A 54 0.41 10.60 1.13
CA VAL A 54 -0.38 11.39 0.19
C VAL A 54 -0.79 10.50 -0.97
N ASP A 55 -1.90 10.83 -1.61
CA ASP A 55 -2.31 10.17 -2.84
C ASP A 55 -1.36 10.49 -4.00
N ARG A 56 -1.53 9.73 -5.11
CA ARG A 56 -0.70 9.86 -6.31
C ARG A 56 -0.76 11.27 -6.92
N ALA A 57 -1.94 11.89 -6.97
CA ALA A 57 -2.10 13.23 -7.55
C ALA A 57 -1.36 14.30 -6.74
N THR A 58 -1.50 14.26 -5.42
CA THR A 58 -0.80 15.15 -4.48
C THR A 58 0.71 14.93 -4.53
N LEU A 59 1.16 13.67 -4.66
CA LEU A 59 2.57 13.36 -4.84
C LEU A 59 3.11 13.97 -6.14
N GLN A 60 2.38 13.84 -7.25
CA GLN A 60 2.77 14.41 -8.55
C GLN A 60 2.91 15.93 -8.45
N VAL A 61 1.93 16.63 -7.87
CA VAL A 61 2.00 18.08 -7.66
C VAL A 61 3.20 18.46 -6.79
N ALA A 62 3.51 17.69 -5.75
CA ALA A 62 4.66 17.94 -4.89
C ALA A 62 6.01 17.71 -5.61
N LEU A 63 6.06 16.74 -6.53
CA LEU A 63 7.21 16.48 -7.39
C LEU A 63 7.42 17.64 -8.37
N ASP A 64 6.39 18.00 -9.13
CA ASP A 64 6.44 19.03 -10.18
C ASP A 64 6.82 20.41 -9.61
N LYS A 65 6.30 20.74 -8.43
CA LYS A 65 6.61 22.01 -7.73
C LYS A 65 7.93 21.98 -6.95
N GLY A 66 8.70 20.89 -7.03
CA GLY A 66 9.97 20.72 -6.31
C GLY A 66 9.85 20.59 -4.78
N LYS A 67 8.63 20.64 -4.22
CA LYS A 67 8.37 20.51 -2.78
C LYS A 67 8.86 19.17 -2.23
N LEU A 68 8.71 18.10 -3.01
CA LEU A 68 9.15 16.76 -2.64
C LEU A 68 10.67 16.70 -2.47
N ARG A 69 11.43 17.24 -3.43
CA ARG A 69 12.91 17.28 -3.36
C ARG A 69 13.39 18.00 -2.10
N GLY A 70 12.86 19.19 -1.82
CA GLY A 70 13.24 19.95 -0.61
C GLY A 70 12.85 19.24 0.70
N ALA A 71 11.74 18.49 0.71
CA ALA A 71 11.36 17.66 1.86
C ALA A 71 12.29 16.47 2.07
N LEU A 72 12.70 15.80 0.99
CA LEU A 72 13.60 14.66 1.03
C LEU A 72 15.02 15.06 1.44
N GLN A 73 15.56 16.17 0.93
CA GLN A 73 16.87 16.69 1.34
C GLN A 73 16.93 16.95 2.86
N ARG A 74 15.87 17.55 3.41
CA ARG A 74 15.74 17.76 4.87
C ARG A 74 15.63 16.45 5.64
N ALA A 75 14.87 15.48 5.14
CA ALA A 75 14.68 14.19 5.80
C ALA A 75 15.95 13.34 5.81
N PHE A 76 16.66 13.29 4.68
CA PHE A 76 17.89 12.50 4.54
C PHE A 76 19.16 13.23 4.99
N LYS A 77 19.11 14.55 5.16
CA LYS A 77 20.24 15.42 5.52
C LYS A 77 21.37 15.40 4.48
N THR A 78 21.02 15.26 3.20
CA THR A 78 21.96 15.26 2.08
C THR A 78 21.26 15.69 0.78
N SER A 79 22.03 15.95 -0.27
CA SER A 79 21.49 16.10 -1.63
C SER A 79 20.86 14.78 -2.10
N VAL A 80 19.84 14.89 -2.93
CA VAL A 80 19.13 13.73 -3.49
C VAL A 80 18.78 13.95 -4.94
N THR A 81 18.70 12.84 -5.67
CA THR A 81 18.10 12.74 -6.99
C THR A 81 16.73 12.10 -6.85
N VAL A 82 15.68 12.81 -7.28
CA VAL A 82 14.31 12.30 -7.25
C VAL A 82 13.93 11.92 -8.69
N PRO A 83 13.71 10.62 -8.99
CA PRO A 83 13.27 10.22 -10.32
C PRO A 83 11.94 10.88 -10.71
N PRO A 84 11.79 11.35 -11.96
CA PRO A 84 10.53 11.97 -12.41
C PRO A 84 9.37 10.96 -12.44
N ASP A 85 9.67 9.68 -12.59
CA ASP A 85 8.68 8.59 -12.58
C ASP A 85 8.49 7.96 -11.18
N LEU A 86 8.96 8.61 -10.11
CA LEU A 86 8.83 8.09 -8.74
C LEU A 86 7.37 7.70 -8.37
N PRO A 87 6.32 8.45 -8.74
CA PRO A 87 4.94 8.02 -8.53
C PRO A 87 4.61 6.69 -9.22
N ASP A 88 5.09 6.48 -10.45
CA ASP A 88 4.94 5.21 -11.18
C ASP A 88 5.73 4.08 -10.52
N GLN A 89 6.94 4.35 -10.05
CA GLN A 89 7.73 3.36 -9.32
C GLN A 89 7.01 2.89 -8.06
N ILE A 90 6.39 3.82 -7.30
CA ILE A 90 5.60 3.49 -6.11
C ILE A 90 4.41 2.59 -6.49
N GLU A 91 3.65 2.96 -7.51
CA GLU A 91 2.50 2.17 -7.97
C GLU A 91 2.91 0.75 -8.38
N ARG A 92 3.96 0.64 -9.21
CA ARG A 92 4.52 -0.66 -9.63
C ARG A 92 4.99 -1.48 -8.43
N ALA A 93 5.64 -0.88 -7.44
CA ALA A 93 6.12 -1.57 -6.25
C ALA A 93 4.98 -2.08 -5.36
N LEU A 94 3.92 -1.28 -5.18
CA LEU A 94 2.71 -1.67 -4.45
C LEU A 94 1.95 -2.80 -5.15
N ALA A 95 1.73 -2.65 -6.46
CA ALA A 95 1.08 -3.67 -7.29
C ALA A 95 1.86 -4.98 -7.24
N ARG A 96 3.18 -4.92 -7.44
CA ARG A 96 4.04 -6.10 -7.38
C ARG A 96 4.01 -6.76 -6.01
N THR A 97 4.07 -5.99 -4.94
CA THR A 97 4.02 -6.53 -3.57
C THR A 97 2.70 -7.22 -3.28
N THR A 98 1.60 -6.66 -3.75
CA THR A 98 0.25 -7.24 -3.60
C THR A 98 0.13 -8.54 -4.39
N LEU A 99 0.55 -8.52 -5.66
CA LEU A 99 0.49 -9.70 -6.53
C LEU A 99 1.42 -10.83 -6.06
N ASP A 100 2.62 -10.50 -5.56
CA ASP A 100 3.51 -11.50 -4.96
C ASP A 100 2.82 -12.20 -3.78
N ARG A 101 2.12 -11.45 -2.92
CA ARG A 101 1.40 -12.04 -1.78
C ARG A 101 0.23 -12.90 -2.23
N LEU A 102 -0.59 -12.41 -3.17
CA LEU A 102 -1.69 -13.20 -3.74
C LEU A 102 -1.18 -14.47 -4.44
N GLY A 103 -0.02 -14.41 -5.09
CA GLY A 103 0.63 -15.57 -5.68
C GLY A 103 1.05 -16.62 -4.65
N LEU A 104 1.48 -16.21 -3.46
CA LEU A 104 1.75 -17.14 -2.35
C LEU A 104 0.46 -17.81 -1.84
N GLU A 105 -0.62 -17.05 -1.68
CA GLU A 105 -1.93 -17.61 -1.29
C GLU A 105 -2.46 -18.59 -2.34
N ALA A 106 -2.31 -18.27 -3.63
CA ALA A 106 -2.68 -19.17 -4.72
C ALA A 106 -1.90 -20.49 -4.67
N ARG A 107 -0.58 -20.44 -4.42
CA ARG A 107 0.26 -21.64 -4.27
C ARG A 107 -0.08 -22.45 -3.02
N ALA A 108 -0.51 -21.79 -1.94
CA ALA A 108 -0.95 -22.44 -0.71
C ALA A 108 -2.38 -23.01 -0.79
N GLY A 109 -3.12 -22.77 -1.88
CA GLY A 109 -4.51 -23.20 -2.04
C GLY A 109 -5.53 -22.38 -1.25
N THR A 110 -5.15 -21.22 -0.75
CA THR A 110 -6.00 -20.32 0.08
C THR A 110 -6.67 -19.21 -0.73
N LEU A 111 -6.30 -19.03 -2.01
CA LEU A 111 -6.94 -18.07 -2.92
C LEU A 111 -8.10 -18.72 -3.68
N LEU A 112 -9.31 -18.17 -3.50
CA LEU A 112 -10.52 -18.65 -4.17
C LEU A 112 -10.81 -17.82 -5.43
N THR A 113 -11.18 -18.50 -6.51
CA THR A 113 -11.70 -17.90 -7.74
C THR A 113 -13.01 -18.55 -8.15
N GLY A 114 -13.92 -17.75 -8.72
CA GLY A 114 -15.26 -18.17 -9.14
C GLY A 114 -16.34 -17.83 -8.11
N SER A 115 -17.42 -17.19 -8.56
CA SER A 115 -18.44 -16.58 -7.70
C SER A 115 -19.11 -17.55 -6.74
N GLU A 116 -19.52 -18.73 -7.21
CA GLU A 116 -20.20 -19.71 -6.34
C GLU A 116 -19.26 -20.25 -5.23
N LYS A 117 -18.00 -20.54 -5.55
CA LYS A 117 -17.01 -20.97 -4.55
C LYS A 117 -16.77 -19.89 -3.50
N ILE A 118 -16.70 -18.63 -3.94
CA ILE A 118 -16.53 -17.48 -3.04
C ILE A 118 -17.75 -17.34 -2.13
N ILE A 119 -18.97 -17.43 -2.67
CA ILE A 119 -20.22 -17.34 -1.89
C ILE A 119 -20.29 -18.42 -0.81
N ASP A 120 -20.00 -19.67 -1.19
CA ASP A 120 -20.04 -20.80 -0.25
C ASP A 120 -19.03 -20.64 0.88
N ALA A 121 -17.79 -20.27 0.56
CA ALA A 121 -16.75 -20.05 1.57
C ALA A 121 -17.05 -18.81 2.43
N ALA A 122 -17.56 -17.75 1.82
CA ALA A 122 -17.92 -16.51 2.50
C ALA A 122 -19.02 -16.77 3.55
N ARG A 123 -20.09 -17.47 3.18
CA ARG A 123 -21.18 -17.84 4.11
C ARG A 123 -20.74 -18.78 5.23
N LYS A 124 -19.70 -19.60 5.00
CA LYS A 124 -19.09 -20.46 6.03
C LYS A 124 -18.17 -19.68 6.99
N GLY A 125 -17.97 -18.38 6.78
CA GLY A 125 -17.11 -17.54 7.61
C GLY A 125 -15.61 -17.81 7.40
N THR A 126 -15.21 -18.49 6.32
CA THR A 126 -13.80 -18.85 6.08
C THR A 126 -13.05 -17.86 5.19
N VAL A 127 -13.71 -16.79 4.72
CA VAL A 127 -13.10 -15.75 3.88
C VAL A 127 -12.61 -14.60 4.75
N SER A 128 -11.29 -14.38 4.77
CA SER A 128 -10.68 -13.26 5.53
C SER A 128 -10.60 -11.95 4.74
N LEU A 129 -10.62 -12.01 3.41
CA LEU A 129 -10.50 -10.86 2.52
C LEU A 129 -11.24 -11.15 1.22
N LEU A 130 -12.13 -10.24 0.82
CA LEU A 130 -12.78 -10.22 -0.49
C LEU A 130 -12.21 -9.07 -1.32
N LEU A 131 -11.79 -9.36 -2.54
CA LEU A 131 -11.23 -8.39 -3.48
C LEU A 131 -12.09 -8.33 -4.72
N HIS A 132 -12.45 -7.12 -5.13
CA HIS A 132 -13.14 -6.84 -6.39
C HIS A 132 -12.19 -6.16 -7.36
N ALA A 133 -12.27 -6.55 -8.63
CA ALA A 133 -11.61 -5.80 -9.70
C ALA A 133 -12.30 -4.44 -9.86
N ARG A 134 -11.53 -3.41 -10.25
CA ARG A 134 -12.07 -2.05 -10.42
C ARG A 134 -13.16 -1.97 -11.48
N ASP A 135 -13.11 -2.84 -12.47
CA ASP A 135 -14.03 -2.98 -13.60
C ASP A 135 -15.08 -4.09 -13.40
N ALA A 136 -15.16 -4.70 -12.20
CA ALA A 136 -16.17 -5.68 -11.90
C ALA A 136 -17.58 -5.06 -11.85
N ALA A 137 -18.57 -5.77 -12.39
CA ALA A 137 -19.96 -5.34 -12.40
C ALA A 137 -20.52 -5.22 -10.97
N GLU A 138 -21.23 -4.12 -10.71
CA GLU A 138 -21.76 -3.79 -9.37
C GLU A 138 -22.69 -4.89 -8.82
N ASP A 139 -23.53 -5.48 -9.68
CA ASP A 139 -24.44 -6.57 -9.28
C ASP A 139 -23.69 -7.79 -8.75
N GLY A 140 -22.58 -8.16 -9.39
CA GLY A 140 -21.71 -9.24 -8.94
C GLY A 140 -21.07 -8.92 -7.59
N ASN A 141 -20.53 -7.71 -7.45
CA ASN A 141 -19.90 -7.26 -6.20
C ASN A 141 -20.91 -7.30 -5.04
N ARG A 142 -22.11 -6.74 -5.22
CA ARG A 142 -23.18 -6.73 -4.21
C ARG A 142 -23.55 -8.14 -3.73
N ARG A 143 -23.64 -9.10 -4.66
CA ARG A 143 -23.94 -10.51 -4.33
C ARG A 143 -22.84 -11.13 -3.45
N LEU A 144 -21.57 -10.90 -3.77
CA LEU A 144 -20.44 -11.42 -3.01
C LEU A 144 -20.30 -10.73 -1.65
N ASP A 145 -20.49 -9.40 -1.59
CA ASP A 145 -20.46 -8.62 -0.36
C ASP A 145 -21.54 -9.06 0.63
N GLN A 146 -22.75 -9.34 0.12
CA GLN A 146 -23.84 -9.90 0.92
C GLN A 146 -23.45 -11.27 1.51
N ALA A 147 -22.83 -12.14 0.71
CA ALA A 147 -22.39 -13.46 1.18
C ALA A 147 -21.30 -13.35 2.26
N LEU A 148 -20.36 -12.42 2.10
CA LEU A 148 -19.33 -12.14 3.11
C LEU A 148 -19.95 -11.62 4.41
N ARG A 149 -20.91 -10.68 4.33
CA ARG A 149 -21.59 -10.15 5.51
C ARG A 149 -22.24 -11.27 6.32
N ILE A 150 -22.96 -12.18 5.66
CA ILE A 150 -23.64 -13.31 6.31
C ILE A 150 -22.67 -14.21 7.10
N GLY A 151 -21.45 -14.42 6.62
CA GLY A 151 -20.49 -15.25 7.34
C GLY A 151 -19.63 -14.52 8.36
N LEU A 152 -19.75 -13.18 8.44
CA LEU A 152 -19.11 -12.37 9.49
C LEU A 152 -20.05 -12.13 10.68
N ASP A 153 -21.36 -12.29 10.47
CA ASP A 153 -22.40 -12.27 11.49
C ASP A 153 -22.43 -13.60 12.29
#